data_AF-A0A6G1FC83-F1
#
_entry.id   AF-A0A6G1FC83-F1
#
_cell.length_a   1.000
_cell.length_b   1.000
_cell.length_c   1.000
_cell.angle_alpha   90.00
_cell.angle_beta   90.00
_cell.angle_gamma   90.00
#
_symmetry.space_group_name_H-M   'P 1'
#
loop_
_entity.id
_entity.type
_entity.pdbx_description
1 polymer ?
#
loop_
_entity_poly.entity_id
_entity_poly.type
_entity_poly.pdbx_seq_one_letter_code
_entity_poly.pdbx_strand_id
1 'polypeptide(L)'
;MSDDQKMDQALQLYASEHSDKPFALLHVWRILRHEKKWSAYVKKQGKEKDKSSTPNPADVVNVDDASKQRPTGHKKAKDERNGKKKEPVASAAITEKLNKFIEASTKAEKMAEVQQSLANKKLEVAKEQRLKC
;
A
#
# COMPACT_ATOMS: atom_id res chain seq x y z
N MET A 1 -29.84 11.70 0.99
CA MET A 1 -29.06 10.57 0.45
C MET A 1 -28.47 9.78 1.60
N SER A 2 -29.02 8.59 1.86
CA SER A 2 -28.44 7.62 2.81
C SER A 2 -27.06 7.17 2.33
N ASP A 3 -26.23 6.67 3.25
CA ASP A 3 -24.88 6.20 2.91
C ASP A 3 -24.92 4.96 2.00
N ASP A 4 -25.95 4.12 2.14
CA ASP A 4 -26.15 2.96 1.28
C ASP A 4 -26.59 3.36 -0.13
N GLN A 5 -27.42 4.41 -0.25
CA GLN A 5 -27.78 4.97 -1.57
C GLN A 5 -26.55 5.49 -2.32
N LYS A 6 -25.61 6.15 -1.61
CA LYS A 6 -24.35 6.61 -2.21
C LYS A 6 -23.48 5.43 -2.63
N MET A 7 -23.48 4.34 -1.85
CA MET A 7 -22.75 3.13 -2.18
C MET A 7 -23.30 2.48 -3.46
N ASP A 8 -24.62 2.34 -3.56
CA ASP A 8 -25.26 1.75 -4.72
C ASP A 8 -24.99 2.56 -5.99
N GLN A 9 -25.06 3.90 -5.90
CA GLN A 9 -24.69 4.78 -7.00
C GLN A 9 -23.23 4.60 -7.44
N ALA A 10 -22.30 4.52 -6.48
CA ALA A 10 -20.89 4.32 -6.78
C ALA A 10 -20.62 2.94 -7.42
N LEU A 11 -21.34 1.90 -6.99
CA LEU A 11 -21.24 0.56 -7.58
C LEU A 11 -21.79 0.51 -9.00
N GLN A 12 -22.89 1.22 -9.26
CA GLN A 12 -23.48 1.33 -10.60
C GLN A 12 -22.52 2.05 -11.56
N LEU A 13 -21.90 3.15 -11.10
CA LEU A 13 -20.87 3.85 -11.87
C LEU A 13 -19.68 2.93 -12.19
N TYR A 14 -19.18 2.21 -11.18
CA TYR A 14 -18.08 1.28 -11.37
C TYR A 14 -18.42 0.19 -12.40
N ALA A 15 -19.60 -0.43 -12.28
CA ALA A 15 -20.09 -1.44 -13.21
C ALA A 15 -20.15 -0.90 -14.65
N SER A 16 -20.68 0.32 -14.83
CA SER A 16 -20.77 0.95 -16.15
C SER A 16 -19.41 1.18 -16.82
N GLU A 17 -18.38 1.49 -16.03
CA GLU A 17 -17.00 1.71 -16.53
C GLU A 17 -16.22 0.40 -16.73
N HIS A 18 -16.61 -0.66 -16.01
CA HIS A 18 -15.84 -1.90 -15.92
C HIS A 18 -16.58 -3.10 -16.51
N SER A 19 -17.35 -2.91 -17.59
CA SER A 19 -18.04 -4.00 -18.30
C SER A 19 -18.93 -4.85 -17.38
N ASP A 20 -19.70 -4.20 -16.52
CA ASP A 20 -20.60 -4.80 -15.52
C ASP A 20 -19.90 -5.76 -14.52
N LYS A 21 -18.57 -5.63 -14.37
CA LYS A 21 -17.83 -6.43 -13.39
C LYS A 21 -18.17 -5.97 -11.97
N PRO A 22 -18.42 -6.91 -11.05
CA PRO A 22 -18.66 -6.57 -9.65
C PRO A 22 -17.37 -6.03 -9.01
N PHE A 23 -17.52 -5.07 -8.11
CA PHE A 23 -16.40 -4.56 -7.33
C PHE A 23 -15.87 -5.64 -6.37
N ALA A 24 -14.71 -6.21 -6.69
CA ALA A 24 -14.16 -7.37 -5.97
C ALA A 24 -13.92 -7.12 -4.47
N LEU A 25 -13.64 -5.88 -4.06
CA LEU A 25 -13.33 -5.51 -2.67
C LEU A 25 -14.55 -4.99 -1.89
N LEU A 26 -15.77 -5.20 -2.40
CA LEU A 26 -17.00 -4.74 -1.76
C LEU A 26 -17.13 -5.24 -0.32
N HIS A 27 -16.82 -6.52 -0.09
CA HIS A 27 -16.89 -7.11 1.26
C HIS A 27 -15.88 -6.47 2.21
N VAL A 28 -14.65 -6.26 1.75
CA VAL A 28 -13.58 -5.61 2.53
C VAL A 28 -13.98 -4.18 2.89
N TRP A 29 -14.53 -3.43 1.92
CA TRP A 29 -15.02 -2.07 2.15
C TRP A 29 -16.16 -2.02 3.18
N ARG A 30 -17.14 -2.94 3.11
CA ARG A 30 -18.26 -3.02 4.06
C ARG A 30 -17.79 -3.23 5.50
N ILE A 31 -16.72 -4.00 5.71
CA ILE A 31 -16.12 -4.20 7.03
C ILE A 31 -15.38 -2.93 7.47
N LEU A 32 -14.51 -2.39 6.62
CA LEU A 32 -13.63 -1.28 6.99
C LEU A 32 -14.35 0.06 7.19
N ARG A 33 -15.47 0.33 6.51
CA ARG A 33 -16.14 1.64 6.57
C ARG A 33 -16.59 2.04 7.98
N HIS A 34 -16.87 1.06 8.84
CA HIS A 34 -17.33 1.26 10.22
C HIS A 34 -16.19 1.27 11.25
N GLU A 35 -14.96 0.95 10.85
CA GLU A 35 -13.80 0.95 11.74
C GLU A 35 -13.45 2.38 12.18
N LYS A 36 -13.32 2.58 13.50
CA LYS A 36 -13.03 3.92 14.09
C LYS A 36 -11.76 4.54 13.50
N LYS A 37 -10.74 3.72 13.22
CA LYS A 37 -9.48 4.15 12.61
C LYS A 37 -9.71 4.67 11.19
N TRP A 38 -10.55 4.00 10.41
CA TRP A 38 -10.89 4.40 9.05
C TRP A 38 -11.72 5.69 9.03
N SER A 39 -12.76 5.78 9.86
CA SER A 39 -13.57 6.99 9.96
C SER A 39 -12.74 8.22 10.38
N ALA A 40 -11.78 8.04 11.30
CA ALA A 40 -10.87 9.11 11.71
C ALA A 40 -9.92 9.52 10.58
N TYR A 41 -9.45 8.57 9.78
CA TYR A 41 -8.60 8.83 8.61
C TYR A 41 -9.37 9.61 7.53
N VAL A 42 -10.56 9.16 7.15
CA VAL A 42 -11.41 9.84 6.14
C VAL A 42 -11.74 11.27 6.56
N LYS A 43 -12.08 11.50 7.85
CA LYS A 43 -12.32 12.85 8.39
C LYS A 43 -11.08 13.76 8.33
N LYS A 44 -9.87 13.21 8.41
CA LYS A 44 -8.63 13.98 8.25
C LYS A 44 -8.37 14.34 6.80
N GLN A 45 -8.58 13.39 5.87
CA GLN A 45 -8.42 13.64 4.43
C GLN A 45 -9.37 14.72 3.91
N GLY A 46 -10.63 14.75 4.35
CA GLY A 46 -11.58 15.80 3.99
C GLY A 46 -11.10 17.19 4.43
N LYS A 47 -10.60 17.31 5.66
CA LYS A 47 -10.09 18.57 6.21
C LYS A 47 -8.81 19.08 5.56
N GLU A 48 -8.05 18.23 4.86
CA GLU A 48 -6.85 18.66 4.14
C GLU A 48 -7.22 19.27 2.78
N LYS A 49 -8.26 18.75 2.12
CA LYS A 49 -8.82 19.36 0.90
C LYS A 49 -9.51 20.70 1.16
N ASP A 50 -10.13 20.89 2.32
CA ASP A 50 -10.82 22.15 2.67
C ASP A 50 -9.88 23.26 3.19
N LYS A 51 -8.62 22.94 3.51
CA LYS A 51 -7.64 23.89 4.05
C LYS A 51 -6.81 24.63 3.00
N SER A 52 -7.03 24.36 1.70
CA SER A 52 -6.43 25.17 0.62
C SER A 52 -7.15 26.51 0.41
N SER A 53 -8.14 26.85 1.22
CA SER A 53 -8.79 28.17 1.21
C SER A 53 -8.71 28.80 2.61
N THR A 54 -7.69 29.66 2.76
CA THR A 54 -7.56 30.80 3.70
C THR A 54 -7.73 30.54 5.22
N PRO A 55 -6.69 30.79 6.05
CA PRO A 55 -6.86 30.82 7.50
C PRO A 55 -7.37 32.22 7.93
N ASN A 56 -8.54 32.29 8.56
CA ASN A 56 -9.00 33.48 9.27
C ASN A 56 -8.47 33.44 10.73
N PRO A 57 -7.68 34.42 11.19
CA PRO A 57 -7.16 34.44 12.55
C PRO A 57 -8.04 35.35 13.42
N ALA A 58 -9.03 34.79 14.09
CA ALA A 58 -9.78 35.53 15.11
C ALA A 58 -10.31 34.57 16.17
N ASP A 59 -9.49 34.35 17.20
CA ASP A 59 -9.90 34.44 18.62
C ASP A 59 -8.73 33.98 19.50
N VAL A 60 -7.95 34.96 19.97
CA VAL A 60 -6.99 34.76 21.06
C VAL A 60 -7.46 35.67 22.19
N VAL A 61 -8.27 35.11 23.09
CA VAL A 61 -8.52 35.73 24.40
C VAL A 61 -7.27 35.50 25.24
N ASN A 62 -6.58 36.59 25.55
CA ASN A 62 -5.41 36.66 26.41
C ASN A 62 -5.82 36.39 27.87
N VAL A 63 -5.22 35.38 28.50
CA VAL A 63 -5.25 35.20 29.96
C VAL A 63 -3.82 35.01 30.43
N ASP A 64 -3.39 35.94 31.28
CA ASP A 64 -2.12 36.05 31.99
C ASP A 64 -1.59 34.70 32.52
N ASP A 65 -0.43 34.26 32.05
CA ASP A 65 0.19 32.97 32.41
C ASP A 65 1.34 33.20 33.41
N ALA A 66 1.01 33.07 34.69
CA ALA A 66 1.98 32.91 35.76
C ALA A 66 2.72 31.58 35.60
N SER A 67 3.83 31.61 34.86
CA SER A 67 5.06 30.79 34.96
C SER A 67 4.98 29.37 35.56
N LYS A 68 3.95 28.58 35.24
CA LYS A 68 3.94 27.13 35.44
C LYS A 68 4.24 26.48 34.10
N GLN A 69 5.50 26.11 33.88
CA GLN A 69 5.91 25.32 32.73
C GLN A 69 5.04 24.06 32.63
N ARG A 70 4.08 24.08 31.71
CA ARG A 70 3.27 22.91 31.37
C ARG A 70 4.20 21.82 30.84
N PRO A 71 3.97 20.54 31.19
CA PRO A 71 4.72 19.43 30.61
C PRO A 71 4.70 19.50 29.09
N THR A 72 5.81 19.10 28.47
CA THR A 72 5.98 19.11 27.02
C THR A 72 4.78 18.45 26.35
N GLY A 73 4.01 19.27 25.60
CA GLY A 73 2.80 18.80 24.95
C GLY A 73 3.10 17.66 23.97
N HIS A 74 2.11 16.78 23.79
CA HIS A 74 2.19 15.59 22.94
C HIS A 74 2.79 15.86 21.54
N LYS A 75 2.61 17.07 21.00
CA LYS A 75 3.18 17.48 19.71
C LYS A 75 4.70 17.62 19.75
N LYS A 76 5.25 18.32 20.75
CA LYS A 76 6.71 18.44 20.93
C LYS A 76 7.36 17.10 21.28
N ALA A 77 6.71 16.29 22.12
CA ALA A 77 7.20 14.93 22.43
C ALA A 77 7.24 14.01 21.20
N LYS A 78 6.29 14.16 20.26
CA LYS A 78 6.27 13.42 19.00
C LYS A 78 7.37 13.89 18.04
N ASP A 79 7.60 15.19 17.95
CA ASP A 79 8.62 15.77 17.08
C ASP A 79 10.04 15.40 17.58
N GLU A 80 10.27 15.35 18.89
CA GLU A 80 11.54 14.86 19.47
C GLU A 80 11.76 13.36 19.20
N ARG A 81 10.70 12.53 19.28
CA ARG A 81 10.78 11.10 18.95
C ARG A 81 11.07 10.86 17.46
N ASN A 82 10.52 11.68 16.57
CA ASN A 82 10.67 11.51 15.13
C ASN A 82 11.90 12.23 14.56
N GLY A 83 12.41 13.26 15.23
CA GLY A 83 13.60 14.01 14.83
C GLY A 83 14.92 13.31 15.13
N LYS A 84 14.94 12.33 16.04
CA LYS A 84 16.13 11.52 16.34
C LYS A 84 16.27 10.41 15.29
N LYS A 85 16.85 10.81 14.15
CA LYS A 85 17.37 10.00 13.04
C LYS A 85 17.36 8.49 13.33
N LYS A 86 16.38 7.78 12.77
CA LYS A 86 16.56 6.34 12.54
C LYS A 86 17.46 6.20 11.33
N GLU A 87 18.74 5.94 11.60
CA GLU A 87 19.65 5.39 10.62
C GLU A 87 19.01 4.13 9.99
N PRO A 88 18.96 4.01 8.65
CA PRO A 88 18.22 2.96 7.96
C PRO A 88 19.05 1.68 7.85
N VAL A 89 19.67 1.22 8.95
CA VAL A 89 20.49 -0.01 8.93
C VAL A 89 19.62 -1.25 8.68
N ALA A 90 18.38 -1.24 9.19
CA ALA A 90 17.45 -2.35 9.02
C ALA A 90 16.88 -2.48 7.60
N SER A 91 16.66 -1.38 6.87
CA SER A 91 16.11 -1.43 5.51
C SER A 91 17.15 -1.84 4.47
N ALA A 92 18.42 -1.49 4.64
CA ALA A 92 19.48 -1.93 3.74
C ALA A 92 19.68 -3.46 3.78
N ALA A 93 19.69 -4.04 4.99
CA ALA A 93 19.84 -5.48 5.18
C ALA A 93 18.66 -6.30 4.62
N ILE A 94 17.45 -5.73 4.63
CA ILE A 94 16.27 -6.37 4.03
C ILE A 94 16.37 -6.35 2.49
N THR A 95 16.76 -5.23 1.90
CA THR A 95 16.92 -5.09 0.44
C THR A 95 17.98 -6.04 -0.11
N GLU A 96 19.12 -6.19 0.58
CA GLU A 96 20.18 -7.12 0.18
C GLU A 96 19.70 -8.58 0.13
N LYS A 97 18.95 -9.01 1.15
CA LYS A 97 18.39 -10.37 1.21
C LYS A 97 17.39 -10.63 0.10
N LEU A 98 16.55 -9.65 -0.23
CA LEU A 98 15.58 -9.77 -1.32
C LEU A 98 16.28 -9.88 -2.69
N ASN A 99 17.30 -9.06 -2.93
CA ASN A 99 18.06 -9.12 -4.18
C ASN A 99 18.75 -10.48 -4.37
N LYS A 100 19.35 -11.03 -3.31
CA LYS A 100 20.00 -12.35 -3.35
C LYS A 100 19.02 -13.49 -3.64
N PHE A 101 17.78 -13.39 -3.16
CA PHE A 101 16.73 -14.38 -3.45
C PHE A 101 16.30 -14.33 -4.93
N ILE A 102 16.10 -13.13 -5.48
CA ILE A 102 15.76 -12.92 -6.91
C ILE A 102 16.87 -13.46 -7.82
N GLU A 103 18.14 -13.23 -7.46
CA GLU A 103 19.26 -13.76 -8.23
C GLU A 103 19.32 -15.30 -8.20
N ALA A 104 19.04 -15.92 -7.06
CA ALA A 104 19.00 -17.37 -6.94
C ALA A 104 17.84 -17.99 -7.75
N SER A 105 16.65 -17.38 -7.71
CA SER A 105 15.47 -17.88 -8.44
C SER A 105 15.66 -17.81 -9.95
N THR A 106 16.20 -16.70 -10.46
CA THR A 106 16.46 -16.51 -11.90
C THR A 106 17.54 -17.46 -12.43
N LYS A 107 18.55 -17.81 -11.63
CA LYS A 107 19.54 -18.84 -12.00
C LYS A 107 18.91 -20.24 -12.05
N ALA A 108 18.03 -20.57 -11.10
CA ALA A 108 17.33 -21.85 -11.09
C ALA A 108 16.39 -22.00 -12.30
N GLU A 109 15.68 -20.93 -12.67
CA GLU A 109 14.81 -20.90 -13.86
C GLU A 109 15.59 -21.14 -15.15
N LYS A 110 16.73 -20.46 -15.33
CA LYS A 110 17.61 -20.67 -16.49
C LYS A 110 18.16 -22.09 -16.57
N MET A 111 18.49 -22.71 -15.44
CA MET A 111 18.93 -24.12 -15.41
C MET A 111 17.80 -25.09 -15.80
N ALA A 112 16.57 -24.84 -15.34
CA ALA A 112 15.41 -25.64 -15.71
C ALA A 112 15.10 -25.54 -17.21
N GLU A 113 15.19 -24.34 -17.79
CA GLU A 113 15.02 -24.12 -19.23
C GLU A 113 16.07 -24.86 -20.07
N VAL A 114 17.34 -24.83 -19.65
CA VAL A 114 18.43 -25.56 -20.31
C VAL A 114 18.18 -27.08 -20.24
N GLN A 115 17.75 -27.60 -19.09
CA GLN A 115 17.41 -29.02 -18.95
C GLN A 115 16.22 -29.42 -19.84
N GLN A 116 15.18 -28.59 -19.91
CA GLN A 116 14.00 -28.83 -20.74
C GLN A 116 14.37 -28.82 -22.24
N SER A 117 15.16 -27.85 -22.68
CA SER A 117 15.62 -27.78 -24.08
C SER A 117 16.52 -28.96 -24.46
N LEU A 118 17.36 -29.44 -23.54
CA LEU A 118 18.18 -30.63 -23.74
C LEU A 118 17.31 -31.90 -23.84
N ALA A 119 16.31 -32.04 -22.97
CA ALA A 119 15.37 -33.16 -22.98
C ALA A 119 14.56 -33.20 -24.29
N ASN A 120 14.07 -32.05 -24.74
CA ASN A 120 13.34 -31.94 -26.01
C ASN A 120 14.23 -32.32 -27.20
N LYS A 121 15.48 -31.84 -27.25
CA LYS A 121 16.43 -32.21 -28.31
C LYS A 121 16.71 -33.72 -28.33
N LYS A 122 16.90 -34.34 -27.17
CA LYS A 122 17.09 -35.80 -27.07
C LYS A 122 15.86 -36.58 -27.56
N LEU A 123 14.66 -36.10 -27.23
CA LEU A 123 13.41 -36.71 -27.69
C LEU A 123 13.27 -36.64 -29.22
N GLU A 124 13.56 -35.49 -29.83
CA GLU A 124 13.50 -35.33 -31.29
C GLU A 124 14.54 -36.21 -32.01
N VAL A 125 15.77 -36.28 -31.50
CA VAL A 125 16.80 -37.18 -32.06
C VAL A 125 16.37 -38.65 -32.01
N ALA A 126 15.77 -39.09 -30.90
CA ALA A 126 15.26 -40.46 -30.76
C ALA A 126 14.09 -40.75 -31.72
N LYS A 127 13.20 -39.79 -31.94
CA LYS A 127 12.10 -39.89 -32.92
C LYS A 127 12.64 -40.01 -34.34
N GLU A 128 13.62 -39.18 -34.71
CA GLU A 128 14.25 -39.22 -36.03
C GLU A 128 15.01 -40.52 -36.29
N GLN A 129 15.69 -41.08 -35.29
CA GLN A 129 16.36 -42.39 -35.41
C GLN A 129 15.36 -43.52 -35.60
N ARG A 130 14.21 -43.48 -34.91
CA ARG A 130 13.14 -44.47 -35.06
C ARG A 130 12.45 -44.43 -36.42
N LEU A 131 12.40 -43.27 -37.07
CA LEU A 131 11.85 -43.10 -38.42
C LEU A 131 12.82 -43.50 -39.55
N LYS A 132 14.10 -43.69 -39.22
CA LYS A 132 15.16 -44.07 -40.17
C LYS A 132 15.49 -45.58 -40.13
N CYS A 133 14.85 -46.36 -39.26
CA CYS A 133 14.85 -47.82 -39.24
C CYS A 133 13.56 -48.37 -39.84
#